data_AF-A0A6B1E316-F1
#
_entry.id   AF-A0A6B1E316-F1
#
_cell.length_a   1.000
_cell.length_b   1.000
_cell.length_c   1.000
_cell.angle_alpha   90.00
_cell.angle_beta   90.00
_cell.angle_gamma   90.00
#
_symmetry.space_group_name_H-M   'P 1'
#
loop_
_entity.id
_entity.type
_entity.pdbx_description
1 polymer ?
#
loop_
_entity_poly.entity_id
_entity_poly.type
_entity_poly.pdbx_seq_one_letter_code
_entity_poly.pdbx_strand_id
1 'polypeptide(L)'
;MAAMDWGYTLLITLAAAALLLMIQRAEPKRRRLVGFFVILALLLIRHNAFLKSHLHEETAIAFALALLLNGAFWLLIGRYNPVSSSDNVRVLGMDD
;
A
#
# COMPACT_ATOMS: atom_id res chain seq x y z
N MET A 1 -9.56 2.53 -30.66
CA MET A 1 -9.39 2.31 -29.21
C MET A 1 -8.14 1.48 -29.04
N ALA A 2 -7.08 2.01 -28.43
CA ALA A 2 -5.93 1.17 -28.09
C ALA A 2 -6.39 0.12 -27.08
N ALA A 3 -5.93 -1.13 -27.23
CA ALA A 3 -6.23 -2.17 -26.26
C ALA A 3 -5.57 -1.80 -24.92
N MET A 4 -6.30 -1.96 -23.81
CA MET A 4 -5.80 -1.67 -22.47
C MET A 4 -4.58 -2.54 -22.14
N ASP A 5 -3.51 -1.93 -21.63
CA ASP A 5 -2.32 -2.68 -21.21
C ASP A 5 -2.54 -3.31 -19.83
N TRP A 6 -3.14 -4.50 -19.84
CA TRP A 6 -3.40 -5.29 -18.63
C TRP A 6 -2.14 -5.64 -17.84
N GLY A 7 -0.98 -5.77 -18.52
CA GLY A 7 0.29 -6.06 -17.85
C GLY A 7 0.74 -4.88 -16.99
N TYR A 8 0.66 -3.66 -17.56
CA TYR A 8 0.91 -2.43 -16.83
C TYR A 8 -0.10 -2.23 -15.68
N THR A 9 -1.39 -2.41 -15.94
CA THR A 9 -2.44 -2.28 -14.91
C THR A 9 -2.18 -3.22 -13.74
N LEU A 10 -1.86 -4.50 -14.00
CA LEU A 10 -1.59 -5.49 -12.95
C LEU A 10 -0.35 -5.11 -12.15
N LEU A 11 0.74 -4.71 -12.81
CA LEU A 11 1.98 -4.31 -12.15
C LEU A 11 1.76 -3.11 -11.21
N ILE A 12 1.09 -2.06 -11.69
CA ILE A 12 0.80 -0.87 -10.87
C ILE A 12 -0.16 -1.22 -9.73
N THR A 13 -1.15 -2.10 -9.97
CA THR A 13 -2.07 -2.57 -8.94
C THR A 13 -1.31 -3.25 -7.81
N LEU A 14 -0.43 -4.21 -8.13
CA LEU A 14 0.34 -4.93 -7.13
C LEU A 14 1.33 -4.02 -6.39
N ALA A 15 2.02 -3.13 -7.12
CA ALA A 15 2.95 -2.17 -6.53
C ALA A 15 2.23 -1.20 -5.56
N ALA A 16 1.12 -0.60 -6.00
CA ALA A 16 0.32 0.29 -5.16
C ALA A 16 -0.31 -0.46 -3.99
N ALA A 17 -0.79 -1.69 -4.20
CA ALA A 17 -1.35 -2.51 -3.13
C ALA A 17 -0.31 -2.83 -2.06
N ALA A 18 0.91 -3.22 -2.46
CA ALA A 18 2.02 -3.47 -1.56
C ALA A 18 2.40 -2.22 -0.74
N LEU A 19 2.49 -1.06 -1.38
CA LEU A 19 2.77 0.21 -0.70
C LEU A 19 1.68 0.56 0.33
N LEU A 20 0.40 0.43 -0.03
CA LEU A 20 -0.71 0.67 0.89
C LEU A 20 -0.71 -0.31 2.07
N LEU A 21 -0.35 -1.57 1.84
CA LEU A 21 -0.20 -2.56 2.91
C LEU A 21 0.89 -2.17 3.90
N MET A 22 1.97 -1.51 3.46
CA MET A 22 3.00 -0.99 4.37
C MET A 22 2.41 0.02 5.36
N ILE A 23 1.47 0.88 4.94
CA ILE A 23 0.79 1.80 5.86
C ILE A 23 -0.03 1.03 6.89
N GLN A 24 -0.78 0.01 6.44
CA GLN A 24 -1.62 -0.79 7.33
C GLN A 24 -0.81 -1.58 8.37
N ARG A 25 0.41 -1.99 8.01
CA ARG A 25 1.31 -2.78 8.86
C ARG A 25 2.38 -1.97 9.58
N ALA A 26 2.39 -0.66 9.42
CA ALA A 26 3.27 0.22 10.18
C ALA A 26 2.79 0.40 11.62
N GLU A 27 3.73 0.40 12.56
CA GLU A 27 3.46 0.75 13.95
C GLU A 27 2.80 2.14 14.06
N PRO A 28 1.86 2.35 15.00
CA PRO A 28 1.17 3.63 15.15
C PRO A 28 2.10 4.84 15.26
N LYS A 29 3.25 4.69 15.94
CA LYS A 29 4.28 5.72 16.10
C LYS A 29 4.96 6.09 14.78
N ARG A 30 5.19 5.11 13.91
CA ARG A 30 5.89 5.29 12.62
C ARG A 30 4.95 5.44 11.43
N ARG A 31 3.65 5.18 11.61
CA ARG A 31 2.66 5.15 10.53
C ARG A 31 2.55 6.45 9.76
N ARG A 32 2.74 7.61 10.41
CA ARG A 32 2.76 8.92 9.71
C ARG A 32 3.95 9.04 8.76
N LEU A 33 5.13 8.63 9.20
CA LEU A 33 6.35 8.64 8.40
C LEU A 33 6.25 7.67 7.22
N VAL A 34 5.80 6.44 7.47
CA VAL A 34 5.56 5.44 6.41
C VAL A 34 4.50 5.95 5.42
N GLY A 35 3.42 6.54 5.92
CA GLY A 35 2.39 7.17 5.10
C GLY A 35 2.94 8.27 4.20
N PHE A 36 3.84 9.12 4.71
CA PHE A 36 4.50 10.15 3.91
C PHE A 36 5.30 9.55 2.74
N PHE A 37 6.14 8.54 3.00
CA PHE A 37 6.93 7.89 1.93
C PHE A 37 6.06 7.14 0.92
N VAL A 38 4.99 6.49 1.38
CA VAL A 38 4.03 5.81 0.49
C VAL A 38 3.28 6.81 -0.38
N ILE A 39 2.79 7.91 0.18
CA ILE A 39 2.13 8.97 -0.59
C ILE A 39 3.09 9.54 -1.63
N LEU A 40 4.36 9.80 -1.24
CA LEU A 40 5.38 10.25 -2.17
C LEU A 40 5.58 9.25 -3.33
N ALA A 41 5.68 7.95 -3.04
CA ALA A 41 5.80 6.92 -4.07
C ALA A 41 4.57 6.86 -5.00
N LEU A 42 3.35 6.95 -4.46
CA LEU A 42 2.12 6.99 -5.25
C LEU A 42 2.05 8.24 -6.14
N LEU A 43 2.53 9.39 -5.65
CA LEU A 43 2.63 10.62 -6.44
C LEU A 43 3.66 10.48 -7.57
N LEU A 44 4.78 9.80 -7.35
CA LEU A 44 5.76 9.52 -8.41
C LEU A 44 5.18 8.59 -9.48
N ILE A 45 4.44 7.55 -9.09
CA ILE A 45 3.72 6.66 -10.02
C ILE A 45 2.72 7.47 -10.85
N ARG A 46 1.89 8.29 -10.19
CA ARG A 46 0.94 9.19 -10.85
C ARG A 46 1.64 10.16 -11.81
N HIS A 47 2.76 10.74 -11.40
CA HIS A 47 3.51 11.70 -12.20
C HIS A 47 4.07 11.03 -13.46
N ASN A 48 4.67 9.85 -13.34
CA ASN A 48 5.16 9.08 -14.48
C ASN A 48 4.04 8.69 -15.46
N ALA A 49 2.87 8.29 -14.94
CA ALA A 49 1.70 8.05 -15.78
C ALA A 49 1.24 9.33 -16.49
N PHE A 50 1.34 10.49 -15.85
CA PHE A 50 0.93 11.75 -16.46
C PHE A 50 1.83 12.20 -17.62
N LEU A 51 3.12 11.86 -17.55
CA LEU A 51 4.06 12.05 -18.66
C LEU A 51 3.76 11.14 -19.86
N LYS A 52 3.07 10.01 -19.64
CA LYS A 52 2.72 9.03 -20.67
C LYS A 52 1.22 9.14 -20.97
N SER A 53 0.86 10.01 -21.90
CA SER A 53 -0.54 10.44 -22.17
C SER A 53 -1.56 9.33 -22.50
N HIS A 54 -1.12 8.09 -22.73
CA HIS A 54 -1.99 6.95 -23.00
C HIS A 54 -2.24 6.04 -21.77
N LEU A 55 -1.55 6.24 -20.64
CA LEU A 55 -1.60 5.34 -19.48
C LEU A 55 -2.46 5.86 -18.32
N HIS A 56 -3.19 6.96 -18.51
CA HIS A 56 -3.95 7.60 -17.43
C HIS A 56 -5.09 6.72 -16.92
N GLU A 57 -5.81 6.06 -17.83
CA GLU A 57 -6.96 5.23 -17.50
C GLU A 57 -6.52 3.96 -16.77
N GLU A 58 -5.46 3.30 -17.25
CA GLU A 58 -4.89 2.10 -16.64
C GLU A 58 -4.36 2.39 -15.23
N THR A 59 -3.71 3.53 -15.03
CA THR A 59 -3.19 3.93 -13.72
C THR A 59 -4.33 4.21 -12.74
N ALA A 60 -5.41 4.88 -13.19
CA ALA A 60 -6.58 5.14 -12.37
C ALA A 60 -7.29 3.84 -11.97
N ILE A 61 -7.49 2.91 -12.91
CA ILE A 61 -8.06 1.58 -12.65
C ILE A 61 -7.17 0.81 -11.68
N ALA A 62 -5.85 0.83 -11.87
CA ALA A 62 -4.91 0.15 -10.99
C ALA A 62 -4.95 0.68 -9.55
N PHE A 63 -5.06 2.00 -9.36
CA PHE A 63 -5.22 2.56 -8.02
C PHE A 63 -6.56 2.20 -7.38
N ALA A 64 -7.66 2.18 -8.15
CA ALA A 64 -8.95 1.74 -7.66
C ALA A 64 -8.91 0.26 -7.20
N LEU A 65 -8.30 -0.61 -8.01
CA LEU A 65 -8.09 -2.02 -7.66
C LEU A 65 -7.19 -2.19 -6.43
N ALA A 66 -6.10 -1.44 -6.34
CA ALA A 66 -5.19 -1.50 -5.20
C ALA A 66 -5.87 -1.09 -3.89
N LEU A 67 -6.72 -0.05 -3.93
CA LEU A 67 -7.53 0.38 -2.80
C LEU A 67 -8.57 -0.68 -2.42
N LEU A 68 -9.24 -1.28 -3.40
CA LEU A 68 -10.22 -2.35 -3.16
C LEU A 68 -9.54 -3.56 -2.50
N LEU A 69 -8.40 -4.02 -3.03
CA LEU A 69 -7.62 -5.10 -2.44
C LEU A 69 -7.16 -4.78 -1.01
N ASN A 70 -6.71 -3.55 -0.77
CA ASN A 70 -6.30 -3.13 0.57
C ASN A 70 -7.49 -3.03 1.54
N GLY A 71 -8.63 -2.54 1.09
CA GLY A 71 -9.87 -2.49 1.87
C GLY A 71 -10.38 -3.89 2.19
N ALA A 72 -10.36 -4.81 1.21
CA ALA A 72 -10.71 -6.21 1.40
C ALA A 72 -9.75 -6.90 2.38
N PHE A 73 -8.44 -6.69 2.22
CA PHE A 73 -7.44 -7.20 3.16
C PHE A 73 -7.68 -6.67 4.58
N TRP A 74 -7.94 -5.38 4.73
CA TRP A 74 -8.22 -4.77 6.02
C TRP A 74 -9.47 -5.37 6.68
N LEU A 75 -10.56 -5.52 5.91
CA LEU A 75 -11.84 -6.03 6.38
C LEU A 75 -11.75 -7.52 6.78
N LEU A 76 -11.05 -8.33 5.98
CA LEU A 76 -10.99 -9.78 6.16
C LEU A 76 -9.89 -10.22 7.12
N ILE A 77 -8.72 -9.57 7.11
CA ILE A 77 -7.51 -10.03 7.81
C ILE A 77 -6.95 -8.93 8.73
N GLY A 78 -6.84 -7.70 8.24
CA GLY A 78 -6.20 -6.59 8.94
C GLY A 78 -6.80 -6.27 10.29
N ARG A 79 -8.15 -6.24 10.39
CA ARG A 79 -8.85 -5.90 11.63
C ARG A 79 -8.64 -6.90 12.78
N TYR A 80 -8.35 -8.16 12.46
CA TYR A 80 -8.20 -9.23 13.44
C TYR A 80 -6.75 -9.44 13.89
N ASN A 81 -5.79 -8.87 13.15
CA ASN A 81 -4.37 -9.01 13.45
C ASN A 81 -3.73 -7.61 13.61
N PRO A 82 -3.93 -6.94 14.76
CA PRO A 82 -3.34 -5.64 15.01
C PRO A 82 -1.80 -5.73 15.12
N VAL A 83 -1.11 -4.67 14.68
CA VAL A 83 0.36 -4.59 14.78
C VAL A 83 0.75 -4.42 16.25
N SER A 84 1.66 -5.27 16.73
CA SER A 84 2.18 -5.16 18.10
C SER A 84 2.90 -3.83 18.32
N SER A 85 2.76 -3.27 19.52
CA SER A 85 3.59 -2.13 19.93
C SER A 85 4.98 -2.61 20.35
N SER A 86 6.01 -1.86 19.96
CA SER A 86 7.38 -2.06 20.44
C SER A 86 7.57 -1.71 21.92
N ASP A 87 6.56 -1.17 22.60
CA ASP A 87 6.69 -0.70 23.99
C ASP A 87 6.55 -1.83 25.02
N ASN A 88 5.89 -2.94 24.65
CA ASN A 88 5.67 -4.10 25.52
C ASN A 88 6.63 -5.24 25.16
N VAL A 89 7.94 -4.98 25.16
CA VAL A 89 8.93 -6.04 25.01
C VAL A 89 8.98 -6.84 26.32
N ARG A 90 8.36 -8.02 26.31
CA ARG A 90 8.51 -8.98 27.40
C ARG A 90 9.86 -9.68 27.23
N VAL A 91 10.81 -9.37 28.10
CA VAL A 91 12.08 -10.11 28.20
C VAL A 91 11.78 -11.48 28.78
N LEU A 92 11.97 -12.53 28.00
CA LEU A 92 11.86 -13.91 28.47
C LEU A 92 13.17 -14.27 29.18
N GLY A 93 13.10 -14.59 30.48
CA GLY A 93 14.27 -15.05 31.27
C GLY A 93 14.92 -14.02 32.20
N MET A 94 14.29 -12.88 32.48
CA MET A 94 14.54 -12.15 33.74
C MET A 94 13.64 -12.73 34.82
N ASP A 95 13.94 -13.97 35.22
CA ASP A 95 13.60 -14.43 36.57
C ASP A 95 14.76 -13.93 37.45
N ASP A 96 14.43 -13.21 38.53
CA ASP A 96 15.42 -12.73 39.51
C ASP A 96 16.31 -13.87 40.05
#